data_AF-A0A5N1JLX7-F1
#
_entry.id   AF-A0A5N1JLX7-F1
#
_cell.length_a   1.000
_cell.length_b   1.000
_cell.length_c   1.000
_cell.angle_alpha   90.00
_cell.angle_beta   90.00
_cell.angle_gamma   90.00
#
_symmetry.space_group_name_H-M   'P 1'
#
loop_
_entity.id
_entity.type
_entity.pdbx_description
1 polymer ?
#
loop_
_entity_poly.entity_id
_entity_poly.type
_entity_poly.pdbx_seq_one_letter_code
_entity_poly.pdbx_strand_id
1 'polypeptide(L)'
;MWLYFSLCYSQGKNRSCRLYSNELEHLMEVLNYFASSGCRLLSAFLVDNEGKRTDLPLAAFDGLPLTSGMHGLEREYQRALITPFCE
;
A
#
# COMPACT_ATOMS: atom_id res chain seq x y z
N MET A 1 10.25 -5.93 14.04
CA MET A 1 10.15 -6.10 12.57
C MET A 1 10.93 -4.97 11.90
N TRP A 2 11.58 -5.25 10.77
CA TRP A 2 12.31 -4.24 10.00
C TRP A 2 11.54 -3.88 8.73
N LEU A 3 11.29 -2.59 8.53
CA LEU A 3 10.79 -2.04 7.28
C LEU A 3 11.97 -1.52 6.46
N TYR A 4 12.01 -1.91 5.19
CA TYR A 4 12.94 -1.39 4.20
C TYR A 4 12.14 -0.74 3.09
N PHE A 5 12.50 0.49 2.73
CA PHE A 5 11.79 1.20 1.68
C PHE A 5 12.72 2.17 0.96
N SER A 6 12.38 2.47 -0.29
CA SER A 6 13.05 3.50 -1.07
C SER A 6 12.06 4.51 -1.59
N LEU A 7 12.47 5.77 -1.55
CA LEU A 7 11.66 6.93 -1.94
C LEU A 7 12.38 7.71 -3.03
N CYS A 8 11.60 8.30 -3.93
CA CYS A 8 12.04 9.36 -4.83
C CYS A 8 11.44 10.69 -4.36
N TYR A 9 12.31 11.66 -4.06
CA TYR A 9 11.89 13.03 -3.76
C TYR A 9 11.54 13.78 -5.06
N SER A 10 10.77 14.85 -4.96
CA SER A 10 10.40 15.71 -6.10
C SER A 10 11.60 16.26 -6.88
N GLN A 11 12.76 16.39 -6.23
CA GLN A 11 14.03 16.80 -6.85
C GLN A 11 14.76 15.68 -7.60
N GLY A 12 14.14 14.49 -7.75
CA GLY A 12 14.71 13.33 -8.45
C GLY A 12 15.76 12.55 -7.65
N LYS A 13 15.97 12.89 -6.38
CA LYS A 13 16.92 12.17 -5.51
C LYS A 13 16.25 10.93 -4.94
N ASN A 14 16.87 9.78 -5.12
CA ASN A 14 16.43 8.52 -4.50
C ASN A 14 17.11 8.34 -3.15
N ARG A 15 16.36 7.84 -2.17
CA ARG A 15 16.89 7.53 -0.84
C ARG A 15 16.33 6.20 -0.36
N SER A 16 17.23 5.34 0.12
CA SER A 16 16.88 4.08 0.77
C SER A 16 16.87 4.29 2.28
N CYS A 17 15.82 3.84 2.93
CA CYS A 17 15.59 3.97 4.36
C CYS A 17 15.27 2.59 4.96
N ARG A 18 15.64 2.42 6.23
CA ARG A 18 15.25 1.28 7.03
C ARG A 18 14.78 1.75 8.40
N LEU A 19 13.74 1.14 8.92
CA LEU A 19 13.18 1.47 10.22
C LEU A 19 12.81 0.18 10.96
N TYR A 20 13.04 0.16 12.27
CA TYR A 20 12.63 -0.94 13.13
C TYR A 20 11.47 -0.50 13.99
N SER A 21 10.44 -1.34 14.07
CA SER A 21 9.35 -1.21 15.02
C SER A 21 8.83 -2.59 15.42
N ASN A 22 8.26 -2.68 16.62
CA ASN A 22 7.51 -3.85 17.07
C ASN A 22 6.04 -3.79 16.64
N GLU A 23 5.57 -2.60 16.26
CA GLU A 23 4.20 -2.34 15.84
C GLU A 23 4.15 -2.11 14.34
N LEU A 24 3.33 -2.91 13.66
CA LEU A 24 3.12 -2.80 12.21
C LEU A 24 2.48 -1.46 11.83
N GLU A 25 1.53 -0.99 12.63
CA GLU A 25 0.80 0.27 12.40
C GLU A 25 1.76 1.46 12.30
N HIS A 26 2.74 1.54 13.22
CA HIS A 26 3.78 2.57 13.16
C HIS A 26 4.56 2.52 11.84
N LEU A 27 4.90 1.33 11.35
CA LEU A 27 5.60 1.18 10.07
C LEU A 27 4.74 1.65 8.89
N MET A 28 3.44 1.37 8.92
CA MET A 28 2.50 1.81 7.88
C MET A 28 2.27 3.32 7.92
N GLU A 29 2.13 3.91 9.10
CA GLU A 29 1.99 5.36 9.28
C GLU A 29 3.19 6.12 8.71
N VAL A 30 4.41 5.61 8.90
CA VAL A 30 5.62 6.20 8.32
C VAL A 30 5.58 6.18 6.79
N LEU A 31 5.17 5.05 6.18
CA LEU A 31 5.02 4.97 4.72
C LEU A 31 3.96 5.94 4.20
N ASN A 32 2.81 6.01 4.87
CA ASN A 32 1.73 6.93 4.53
C ASN A 32 2.15 8.39 4.67
N TYR A 33 2.91 8.73 5.70
CA TYR A 33 3.46 10.07 5.88
C TYR A 33 4.33 10.46 4.67
N PHE A 34 5.24 9.59 4.24
CA PHE A 34 6.09 9.89 3.08
C PHE A 34 5.29 10.00 1.78
N ALA A 35 4.34 9.09 1.54
CA ALA A 35 3.45 9.17 0.40
C ALA A 35 2.67 10.49 0.36
N SER A 36 2.05 10.88 1.48
CA SER A 36 1.29 12.12 1.61
C SER A 36 2.13 13.39 1.46
N SER A 37 3.43 13.32 1.78
CA SER A 37 4.36 14.44 1.63
C SER A 37 4.79 14.73 0.18
N GLY A 38 4.29 13.96 -0.79
CA GLY A 38 4.64 14.09 -2.20
C GLY A 38 5.92 13.34 -2.60
N CYS A 39 6.46 12.52 -1.70
CA CYS A 39 7.50 11.55 -2.05
C CYS A 39 6.86 10.35 -2.75
N ARG A 40 7.47 9.86 -3.82
CA ARG A 40 7.03 8.63 -4.49
C ARG A 40 7.73 7.42 -3.88
N LEU A 41 6.97 6.46 -3.37
CA LEU A 41 7.49 5.16 -2.97
C LEU A 41 7.95 4.37 -4.20
N LEU A 42 9.19 3.88 -4.19
CA LEU A 42 9.78 3.05 -5.25
C LEU A 42 9.81 1.57 -4.88
N SER A 43 10.04 1.25 -3.60
CA SER A 43 9.97 -0.11 -3.06
C SER A 43 9.66 -0.06 -1.56
N ALA A 44 9.00 -1.09 -1.05
CA ALA A 44 8.76 -1.29 0.37
C ALA A 44 8.61 -2.78 0.67
N PHE A 45 9.32 -3.26 1.68
CA PHE A 45 9.21 -4.63 2.16
C PHE A 45 9.50 -4.72 3.66
N LEU A 46 8.83 -5.64 4.32
CA LEU A 46 9.04 -5.96 5.72
C LEU A 46 9.89 -7.21 5.85
N VAL A 47 10.71 -7.24 6.89
CA VAL A 47 11.44 -8.42 7.33
C VAL A 47 11.04 -8.69 8.79
N ASP A 48 10.42 -9.85 8.97
CA ASP A 48 10.07 -10.43 10.26
C ASP A 48 11.33 -10.68 11.11
N ASN A 49 11.16 -10.84 12.42
CA ASN A 49 12.14 -11.41 13.33
C ASN A 49 12.58 -12.84 12.91
N GLU A 50 11.72 -13.60 12.24
CA GLU A 50 12.04 -14.90 11.61
C GLU A 50 12.80 -14.76 10.28
N GLY A 51 13.07 -13.53 9.82
CA GLY A 51 13.75 -13.25 8.54
C GLY A 51 12.84 -13.36 7.31
N LYS A 52 11.54 -13.64 7.50
CA LYS A 52 10.57 -13.70 6.40
C LYS A 52 10.38 -12.31 5.78
N ARG A 53 10.66 -12.22 4.48
CA ARG A 53 10.41 -11.02 3.67
C ARG A 53 8.96 -11.00 3.20
N THR A 54 8.29 -9.86 3.40
CA THR A 54 6.95 -9.58 2.86
C THR A 54 7.02 -8.29 2.06
N ASP A 55 6.86 -8.38 0.74
CA ASP A 55 6.79 -7.21 -0.13
C ASP A 55 5.45 -6.50 0.04
N LEU A 56 5.50 -5.18 0.20
CA LEU A 56 4.31 -4.36 0.43
C LEU A 56 3.80 -3.81 -0.91
N PRO A 57 2.47 -3.80 -1.14
CA PRO A 57 1.90 -3.25 -2.35
C PRO A 57 2.05 -1.72 -2.35
N LEU A 58 2.91 -1.17 -3.22
CA LEU A 58 3.12 0.27 -3.33
C LEU A 58 1.83 1.03 -3.69
N ALA A 59 0.94 0.38 -4.44
CA ALA A 59 -0.38 0.90 -4.80
C ALA A 59 -1.31 1.09 -3.59
N ALA A 60 -1.00 0.52 -2.42
CA ALA A 60 -1.73 0.82 -1.19
C ALA A 60 -1.31 2.16 -0.56
N PHE A 61 -0.16 2.71 -0.98
CA PHE A 61 0.44 3.93 -0.43
C PHE A 61 0.55 5.04 -1.47
N ASP A 62 -0.07 4.92 -2.65
CA ASP A 62 0.00 5.94 -3.69
C ASP A 62 -0.98 7.10 -3.46
N GLY A 63 -1.82 7.00 -2.42
CA GLY A 63 -2.87 7.98 -2.11
C GLY A 63 -3.94 8.08 -3.19
N LEU A 64 -3.89 7.24 -4.22
CA LEU A 64 -4.94 7.14 -5.21
C LEU A 64 -6.10 6.40 -4.56
N PRO A 65 -7.33 6.91 -4.68
CA PRO A 65 -8.47 6.17 -4.20
C PRO A 65 -8.50 4.82 -4.94
N LEU A 66 -8.79 3.74 -4.21
CA LEU A 66 -9.03 2.40 -4.74
C LEU A 66 -10.32 2.34 -5.60
N THR A 67 -10.65 3.42 -6.28
CA THR A 67 -11.90 3.64 -7.02
C THR A 67 -12.03 2.69 -8.20
N SER A 68 -10.93 2.31 -8.86
CA SER A 68 -10.99 1.37 -9.98
C SER A 68 -11.49 -0.02 -9.54
N GLY A 69 -10.98 -0.52 -8.41
CA GLY A 69 -11.42 -1.80 -7.84
C GLY A 69 -12.82 -1.72 -7.24
N MET A 70 -13.12 -0.64 -6.52
CA MET A 70 -14.44 -0.43 -5.89
C MET A 70 -15.57 -0.26 -6.92
N HIS A 71 -15.35 0.45 -8.03
CA HIS A 71 -16.35 0.54 -9.10
C HIS A 71 -16.59 -0.78 -9.82
N GLY A 72 -15.55 -1.61 -9.94
CA GLY A 72 -15.70 -2.98 -10.46
C GLY A 72 -16.58 -3.82 -9.54
N LEU A 73 -16.30 -3.76 -8.23
CA LEU A 73 -17.05 -4.48 -7.21
C LEU A 73 -18.52 -4.00 -7.12
N GLU A 74 -18.73 -2.69 -7.15
CA GLU A 74 -20.05 -2.07 -7.18
C GLU A 74 -20.86 -2.55 -8.39
N ARG A 75 -20.23 -2.62 -9.56
CA ARG A 75 -20.89 -3.07 -10.80
C ARG A 75 -21.26 -4.56 -10.76
N GLU A 76 -20.39 -5.41 -10.24
CA GLU A 76 -20.70 -6.85 -10.07
C GLU A 76 -21.79 -7.06 -9.01
N TYR A 77 -21.75 -6.30 -7.92
CA TYR A 77 -22.78 -6.36 -6.87
C TYR A 77 -24.15 -5.93 -7.38
N GLN A 78 -24.20 -4.85 -8.18
CA GLN A 78 -25.43 -4.42 -8.85
C GLN A 78 -25.97 -5.50 -9.80
N ARG A 79 -25.11 -6.18 -10.58
CA ARG A 79 -25.57 -7.30 -11.42
C ARG A 79 -26.18 -8.44 -10.61
N ALA A 80 -25.53 -8.83 -9.51
CA ALA A 80 -26.05 -9.89 -8.65
C ALA A 80 -27.43 -9.54 -8.04
N LEU A 81 -27.65 -8.27 -7.68
CA LEU A 81 -28.93 -7.78 -7.17
C LEU A 81 -30.06 -7.72 -8.22
N ILE A 82 -29.71 -7.42 -9.47
CA ILE A 82 -30.69 -7.27 -10.55
C ILE A 82 -31.03 -8.62 -11.21
N THR A 83 -30.22 -9.66 -10.98
CA THR A 83 -30.50 -10.99 -11.52
C THR A 83 -31.65 -11.61 -10.71
N PRO A 84 -32.83 -11.82 -11.29
CA PRO A 84 -33.90 -12.53 -10.60
C PRO A 84 -33.46 -13.98 -10.39
N PHE A 85 -33.59 -14.48 -9.17
CA PHE A 85 -33.61 -15.92 -8.95
C PHE A 85 -34.85 -16.47 -9.68
N CYS A 86 -34.65 -17.04 -10.87
CA CYS A 86 -35.65 -17.94 -11.45
C CYS A 86 -35.49 -19.30 -10.74
N GLU A 87 -36.36 -19.56 -9.77
CA GLU A 87 -36.75 -20.93 -9.38
C GLU A 87 -37.77 -21.50 -10.38
#